data_AF-A0AAN5BSB3-F1
#
_entry.id   AF-A0AAN5BSB3-F1
#
_cell.length_a   1.000
_cell.length_b   1.000
_cell.length_c   1.000
_cell.angle_alpha   90.00
_cell.angle_beta   90.00
_cell.angle_gamma   90.00
#
_symmetry.space_group_name_H-M   'P 1'
#
loop_
_entity.id
_entity.type
_entity.pdbx_description
1 polymer ?
#
loop_
_entity_poly.entity_id
_entity_poly.type
_entity_poly.pdbx_seq_one_letter_code
_entity_poly.pdbx_strand_id
1 'polypeptide(L)'
;MICTRARLIVVVTLALILLWLSSSSLLRLYYLLRLPFVWKASSADAIISQEYDDFDVTFTDYDANYSTYATGIRPYIPRRIHHIHLGASSPPKNWLDARAECLKHHEFWEAHLWTDENADSFVRDNYPHLYDMWTSYPFNVQRVDALRYMILQKYGGIPSEPLARSPIHPLTTTIHRCRSRL
;
A
#
# COMPACT_ATOMS: atom_id res chain seq x y z
N MET A 1 -10.65 -46.99 40.68
CA MET A 1 -10.79 -45.53 40.93
C MET A 1 -9.60 -44.70 40.47
N ILE A 2 -8.36 -45.21 40.48
CA ILE A 2 -7.15 -44.46 40.03
C ILE A 2 -7.13 -44.25 38.50
N CYS A 3 -7.60 -45.24 37.72
CA CYS A 3 -7.63 -45.17 36.25
C CYS A 3 -8.62 -44.12 35.70
N THR A 4 -9.75 -43.89 36.36
CA THR A 4 -10.73 -42.86 35.95
C THR A 4 -10.25 -41.44 36.25
N ARG A 5 -9.54 -41.23 37.37
CA ARG A 5 -8.91 -39.95 37.70
C ARG A 5 -7.78 -39.59 36.73
N ALA A 6 -6.94 -40.57 36.36
CA ALA A 6 -5.89 -40.37 35.37
C ALA A 6 -6.48 -40.01 33.98
N ARG A 7 -7.56 -40.69 33.55
CA ARG A 7 -8.26 -40.33 32.31
C ARG A 7 -8.84 -38.91 32.33
N LEU A 8 -9.43 -38.50 33.45
CA LEU A 8 -9.94 -37.14 33.63
C LEU A 8 -8.82 -36.10 33.51
N ILE A 9 -7.68 -36.32 34.16
CA ILE A 9 -6.53 -35.41 34.08
C ILE A 9 -6.04 -35.30 32.63
N VAL A 10 -5.89 -36.42 31.92
CA VAL A 10 -5.45 -36.42 30.52
C VAL A 10 -6.45 -35.64 29.64
N VAL A 11 -7.75 -35.86 29.80
CA VAL A 11 -8.78 -35.12 29.04
C VAL A 11 -8.74 -33.62 29.32
N VAL A 12 -8.61 -33.21 30.59
CA VAL A 12 -8.55 -31.79 30.97
C VAL A 12 -7.28 -31.14 30.40
N THR A 13 -6.13 -31.80 30.50
CA THR A 13 -4.88 -31.26 29.93
C THR A 13 -4.95 -31.11 28.41
N LEU A 14 -5.50 -32.11 27.70
CA LEU A 14 -5.72 -32.02 26.26
C LEU A 14 -6.67 -30.89 25.91
N ALA A 15 -7.76 -30.70 26.65
CA ALA A 15 -8.70 -29.60 26.44
C ALA A 15 -8.05 -28.23 26.63
N LEU A 16 -7.23 -28.06 27.68
CA LEU A 16 -6.50 -26.81 27.93
C LEU A 16 -5.47 -26.50 26.83
N ILE A 17 -4.73 -27.51 26.36
CA ILE A 17 -3.79 -27.37 25.24
C ILE A 17 -4.54 -26.97 23.97
N LEU A 18 -5.69 -27.60 23.69
CA LEU A 18 -6.49 -27.29 22.50
C LEU A 18 -7.06 -25.86 22.56
N LEU A 19 -7.50 -25.42 23.74
CA LEU A 19 -7.99 -24.05 23.96
C LEU A 19 -6.87 -23.02 23.80
N TRP A 20 -5.66 -23.32 24.28
CA TRP A 20 -4.50 -22.47 24.12
C TRP A 20 -4.07 -22.36 22.65
N LEU A 21 -3.99 -23.48 21.93
CA LEU A 21 -3.65 -23.52 20.50
C LEU A 21 -4.69 -22.79 19.62
N SER A 22 -5.98 -22.84 20.00
CA SER A 22 -7.06 -22.20 19.25
C SER A 22 -7.35 -20.75 19.65
N SER A 23 -6.74 -20.26 20.74
CA SER A 23 -7.00 -18.91 21.28
C SER A 23 -6.80 -17.79 20.25
N SER A 24 -5.74 -17.88 19.44
CA SER A 24 -5.44 -16.90 18.38
C SER A 24 -6.51 -16.90 17.28
N SER A 25 -7.02 -18.07 16.91
CA SER A 25 -8.09 -18.22 15.93
C SER A 25 -9.43 -17.70 16.46
N LEU A 26 -9.74 -17.98 17.73
CA LEU A 26 -10.94 -17.47 18.39
C LEU A 26 -10.92 -15.94 18.51
N LEU A 27 -9.76 -15.35 18.81
CA LEU A 27 -9.57 -13.91 18.85
C LEU A 27 -9.79 -13.26 17.46
N ARG A 28 -9.23 -13.85 16.39
CA ARG A 28 -9.46 -13.37 15.02
C ARG A 28 -10.93 -13.47 14.63
N LEU A 29 -11.57 -14.60 14.93
CA LEU A 29 -13.00 -14.79 14.68
C LEU A 29 -13.84 -13.77 15.45
N TYR A 30 -13.51 -13.49 16.71
CA TYR A 30 -14.15 -12.44 17.50
C TYR A 30 -14.03 -11.07 16.82
N TYR A 31 -12.83 -10.68 16.37
CA TYR A 31 -12.66 -9.41 15.66
C TYR A 31 -13.45 -9.34 14.35
N LEU A 32 -13.48 -10.42 13.56
CA LEU A 32 -14.26 -10.49 12.33
C LEU A 32 -15.76 -10.38 12.59
N LEU A 33 -16.27 -11.08 13.60
CA LEU A 33 -17.67 -11.02 13.99
C LEU A 33 -18.05 -9.66 14.60
N ARG A 34 -17.12 -8.99 15.30
CA ARG A 34 -17.32 -7.66 15.88
C ARG A 34 -17.28 -6.54 14.84
N LEU A 35 -16.52 -6.73 13.76
CA LEU A 35 -16.28 -5.71 12.74
C LEU A 35 -17.56 -5.03 12.21
N PRO A 36 -18.62 -5.73 11.74
CA PRO A 36 -19.80 -5.06 11.18
C PRO A 36 -20.54 -4.17 12.20
N PHE A 37 -20.44 -4.47 13.49
CA PHE A 37 -21.11 -3.72 14.54
C PHE A 37 -20.35 -2.46 14.96
N VAL A 38 -19.01 -2.49 14.85
CA VAL A 38 -18.15 -1.38 15.33
C VAL A 38 -17.61 -0.55 14.18
N TRP A 39 -17.57 -1.09 12.96
CA TRP A 39 -17.02 -0.42 11.78
C TRP A 39 -17.63 0.96 11.58
N LYS A 40 -18.96 1.08 11.59
CA LYS A 40 -19.62 2.38 11.34
C LYS A 40 -19.22 3.46 12.33
N ALA A 41 -19.04 3.11 13.61
CA ALA A 41 -18.62 4.06 14.63
C ALA A 41 -17.12 4.38 14.50
N SER A 42 -16.28 3.36 14.27
CA SER A 42 -14.83 3.56 14.08
C SER A 42 -14.46 4.27 12.78
N SER A 43 -15.28 4.16 11.73
CA SER A 43 -15.03 4.80 10.43
C SER A 43 -15.53 6.24 10.36
N ALA A 44 -16.27 6.71 11.37
CA ALA A 44 -16.83 8.06 11.36
C ALA A 44 -15.71 9.12 11.34
N ASP A 45 -14.64 8.90 12.10
CA ASP A 45 -13.48 9.79 12.14
C ASP A 45 -12.56 9.66 10.91
N ALA A 46 -12.84 8.73 10.00
CA ALA A 46 -12.10 8.56 8.75
C ALA A 46 -12.75 9.30 7.57
N ILE A 47 -13.85 10.04 7.80
CA ILE A 47 -14.52 10.82 6.76
C ILE A 47 -13.72 12.09 6.54
N ILE A 48 -13.13 12.21 5.35
CA ILE A 48 -12.49 13.42 4.86
C ILE A 48 -13.56 14.26 4.14
N SER A 49 -13.83 15.48 4.62
CA SER A 49 -14.85 16.36 4.04
C SER A 49 -14.66 17.81 4.50
N GLN A 50 -15.10 18.75 3.67
CA GLN A 50 -15.09 20.17 4.04
C GLN A 50 -15.75 20.44 5.40
N GLU A 51 -16.80 19.70 5.76
CA GLU A 51 -17.52 19.89 7.01
C GLU A 51 -16.75 19.37 8.24
N TYR A 52 -15.96 18.31 8.09
CA TYR A 52 -15.32 17.62 9.22
C TYR A 52 -13.86 18.04 9.44
N ASP A 53 -13.07 18.18 8.36
CA ASP A 53 -11.64 18.47 8.44
C ASP A 53 -11.21 19.64 7.53
N ASP A 54 -12.17 20.45 7.06
CA ASP A 54 -11.96 21.60 6.16
C ASP A 54 -11.27 21.20 4.84
N PHE A 55 -11.31 19.91 4.49
CA PHE A 55 -10.68 19.42 3.26
C PHE A 55 -11.56 19.68 2.04
N ASP A 56 -11.02 20.47 1.10
CA ASP A 56 -11.66 20.71 -0.20
C ASP A 56 -11.65 19.47 -1.09
N VAL A 57 -12.79 18.79 -1.15
CA VAL A 57 -13.03 17.62 -2.02
C VAL A 57 -13.32 18.00 -3.47
N THR A 58 -13.62 19.27 -3.76
CA THR A 58 -13.95 19.75 -5.11
C THR A 58 -12.71 20.09 -5.92
N PHE A 59 -11.61 20.39 -5.24
CA PHE A 59 -10.33 20.78 -5.80
C PHE A 59 -10.43 22.03 -6.71
N THR A 60 -11.45 22.87 -6.56
CA THR A 60 -11.68 24.02 -7.45
C THR A 60 -10.62 25.10 -7.30
N ASP A 61 -10.03 25.21 -6.12
CA ASP A 61 -9.02 26.23 -5.81
C ASP A 61 -7.60 25.80 -6.20
N TYR A 62 -7.45 24.56 -6.70
CA TYR A 62 -6.17 24.00 -7.12
C TYR A 62 -6.02 24.08 -8.65
N ASP A 63 -5.42 25.16 -9.11
CA ASP A 63 -5.04 25.30 -10.51
C ASP A 63 -4.17 24.13 -10.99
N ALA A 64 -4.22 23.85 -12.30
CA ALA A 64 -3.41 22.78 -12.89
C ALA A 64 -1.90 22.95 -12.67
N ASN A 65 -1.44 24.19 -12.42
CA ASN A 65 -0.06 24.56 -12.15
C ASN A 65 0.18 24.96 -10.68
N TYR A 66 -0.73 24.58 -9.78
CA TYR A 66 -0.60 24.90 -8.36
C TYR A 66 0.76 24.43 -7.81
N SER A 67 1.49 25.36 -7.20
CA SER A 67 2.79 25.10 -6.60
C SER A 67 2.91 25.87 -5.30
N THR A 68 3.20 25.14 -4.21
CA THR A 68 3.54 25.74 -2.91
C THR A 68 4.96 26.30 -2.88
N TYR A 69 5.72 26.19 -3.97
CA TYR A 69 7.10 26.69 -4.03
C TYR A 69 7.15 28.21 -3.81
N ALA A 70 6.22 28.95 -4.41
CA ALA A 70 6.15 30.41 -4.29
C ALA A 70 5.74 30.89 -2.89
N THR A 71 5.06 30.06 -2.10
CA THR A 71 4.60 30.40 -0.75
C THR A 71 5.66 30.14 0.33
N GLY A 72 6.83 29.60 -0.04
CA GLY A 72 7.90 29.27 0.90
C GLY A 72 7.60 28.05 1.80
N ILE A 73 6.43 27.42 1.63
CA ILE A 73 6.04 26.21 2.33
C ILE A 73 6.79 25.04 1.72
N ARG A 74 7.63 24.37 2.52
CA ARG A 74 8.30 23.15 2.05
C ARG A 74 7.25 22.05 1.89
N PRO A 75 7.14 21.42 0.70
CA PRO A 75 6.22 20.32 0.50
C PRO A 75 6.61 19.13 1.40
N TYR A 76 5.63 18.54 2.08
CA TYR A 76 5.83 17.37 2.95
C TYR A 76 6.24 16.13 2.16
N ILE A 77 5.82 16.03 0.89
CA ILE A 77 6.14 14.91 0.01
C ILE A 77 7.39 15.25 -0.82
N PRO A 78 8.47 14.45 -0.73
CA PRO A 78 9.65 14.63 -1.56
C PRO A 78 9.31 14.60 -3.06
N ARG A 79 10.00 15.42 -3.86
CA ARG A 79 9.83 15.48 -5.32
C ARG A 79 10.53 14.31 -6.03
N ARG A 80 10.13 13.08 -5.69
CA ARG A 80 10.63 11.84 -6.26
C ARG A 80 9.48 11.02 -6.84
N ILE A 81 9.67 10.49 -8.05
CA ILE A 81 8.70 9.61 -8.71
C ILE A 81 9.32 8.24 -8.86
N HIS A 82 8.62 7.20 -8.39
CA HIS A 82 9.08 5.83 -8.43
C HIS A 82 8.25 5.00 -9.41
N HIS A 83 8.85 4.62 -10.54
CA HIS A 83 8.28 3.65 -11.48
C HIS A 83 8.74 2.26 -11.13
N ILE A 84 7.85 1.27 -11.11
CA ILE A 84 8.18 -0.12 -10.79
C ILE A 84 7.85 -1.00 -11.99
N HIS A 85 8.84 -1.75 -12.46
CA HIS A 85 8.68 -2.74 -13.51
C HIS A 85 9.48 -3.99 -13.15
N LEU A 86 8.77 -5.01 -12.67
CA LEU A 86 9.34 -6.31 -12.31
C LEU A 86 8.86 -7.39 -13.29
N GLY A 87 9.78 -8.24 -13.73
CA GLY A 87 9.58 -9.33 -14.66
C GLY A 87 10.43 -9.18 -15.93
N ALA A 88 10.62 -10.30 -16.62
CA ALA A 88 11.45 -10.37 -17.83
C ALA A 88 10.78 -9.76 -19.08
N SER A 89 9.46 -9.57 -19.06
CA SER A 89 8.71 -9.07 -20.21
C SER A 89 8.84 -7.56 -20.32
N SER A 90 9.21 -7.07 -21.52
CA SER A 90 9.25 -5.63 -21.79
C SER A 90 7.89 -4.95 -21.49
N PRO A 91 7.88 -3.72 -20.94
CA PRO A 91 6.64 -2.99 -20.73
C PRO A 91 5.88 -2.77 -22.04
N PRO A 92 4.54 -2.83 -22.04
CA PRO A 92 3.73 -2.39 -23.16
C PRO A 92 4.07 -0.96 -23.60
N LYS A 93 4.03 -0.69 -24.92
CA LYS A 93 4.37 0.63 -25.48
C LYS A 93 3.58 1.77 -24.83
N ASN A 94 2.29 1.58 -24.58
CA ASN A 94 1.44 2.59 -23.94
C ASN A 94 1.90 2.94 -22.51
N TRP A 95 2.59 2.05 -21.81
CA TRP A 95 3.19 2.35 -20.50
C TRP A 95 4.46 3.18 -20.63
N LEU A 96 5.28 2.87 -21.65
CA LEU A 96 6.47 3.68 -21.96
C LEU A 96 6.08 5.10 -22.38
N ASP A 97 5.06 5.24 -23.22
CA ASP A 97 4.51 6.53 -23.65
C ASP A 97 3.98 7.32 -22.44
N ALA A 98 3.22 6.68 -21.54
CA ALA A 98 2.71 7.31 -20.34
C ALA A 98 3.83 7.74 -19.39
N ARG A 99 4.87 6.91 -19.21
CA ARG A 99 6.05 7.27 -18.41
C ARG A 99 6.79 8.46 -19.02
N ALA A 100 7.00 8.48 -20.34
CA ALA A 100 7.67 9.57 -21.02
C ALA A 100 6.93 10.90 -20.82
N GLU A 101 5.61 10.89 -20.98
CA GLU A 101 4.77 12.07 -20.73
C GLU A 101 4.83 12.50 -19.26
N CYS A 102 4.79 11.54 -18.33
CA CYS A 102 4.94 11.79 -16.89
C CYS A 102 6.22 12.56 -16.57
N LEU A 103 7.36 12.10 -17.11
CA LEU A 103 8.66 12.73 -16.88
C LEU A 103 8.75 14.11 -17.50
N LYS A 104 8.12 14.32 -18.66
CA LYS A 104 8.06 15.63 -19.33
C LYS A 104 7.36 16.68 -18.45
N HIS A 105 6.29 16.32 -17.75
CA HIS A 105 5.59 17.24 -16.83
C HIS A 105 6.29 17.43 -15.49
N HIS A 106 7.28 16.59 -15.17
CA HIS A 106 7.97 16.57 -13.88
C HIS A 106 9.48 16.71 -14.07
N GLU A 107 9.92 17.63 -14.93
CA GLU A 107 11.33 17.81 -15.32
C GLU A 107 12.26 18.11 -14.13
N PHE A 108 11.74 18.70 -13.05
CA PHE A 108 12.48 19.01 -11.82
C PHE A 108 12.34 17.96 -10.72
N TRP A 109 11.72 16.81 -11.00
CA TRP A 109 11.58 15.71 -10.06
C TRP A 109 12.63 14.64 -10.31
N GLU A 110 13.06 13.99 -9.24
CA GLU A 110 13.97 12.85 -9.34
C GLU A 110 13.17 11.61 -9.75
N ALA A 111 13.53 11.02 -10.89
CA ALA A 111 12.86 9.83 -11.41
C ALA A 111 13.65 8.57 -11.11
N HIS A 112 13.00 7.62 -10.42
CA HIS A 112 13.54 6.29 -10.14
C HIS A 112 12.78 5.22 -10.92
N LEU A 113 13.51 4.25 -11.46
CA LEU A 113 12.94 3.05 -12.08
C LEU A 113 13.45 1.83 -11.30
N TRP A 114 12.51 1.08 -10.73
CA TRP A 114 12.76 -0.16 -10.02
C TRP A 114 12.62 -1.35 -10.96
N THR A 115 13.72 -2.10 -11.12
CA THR A 115 13.84 -3.34 -11.88
C THR A 115 14.04 -4.51 -10.92
N ASP A 116 14.02 -5.75 -11.42
CA ASP A 116 14.25 -6.93 -10.57
C ASP A 116 15.57 -6.85 -9.80
N GLU A 117 16.65 -6.39 -10.43
CA GLU A 117 17.99 -6.36 -9.85
C GLU A 117 18.11 -5.31 -8.74
N ASN A 118 17.65 -4.08 -9.00
CA ASN A 118 17.78 -3.00 -8.03
C ASN A 118 16.74 -3.11 -6.90
N ALA A 119 15.55 -3.68 -7.17
CA ALA A 119 14.55 -3.92 -6.15
C ALA A 119 14.97 -5.05 -5.23
N ASP A 120 15.51 -6.15 -5.75
CA ASP A 120 16.01 -7.26 -4.94
C ASP A 120 17.15 -6.79 -4.01
N SER A 121 18.12 -6.05 -4.55
CA SER A 121 19.22 -5.48 -3.77
C SER A 121 18.70 -4.53 -2.70
N PHE A 122 17.77 -3.63 -3.06
CA PHE A 122 17.16 -2.69 -2.12
C PHE A 122 16.45 -3.38 -0.96
N VAL A 123 15.64 -4.41 -1.24
CA VAL A 123 14.91 -5.14 -0.20
C VAL A 123 15.89 -5.91 0.69
N ARG A 124 16.89 -6.58 0.10
CA ARG A 124 17.94 -7.29 0.86
C ARG A 124 18.67 -6.37 1.83
N ASP A 125 19.06 -5.18 1.35
CA ASP A 125 19.92 -4.27 2.11
C ASP A 125 19.15 -3.45 3.15
N ASN A 126 17.89 -3.07 2.86
CA ASN A 126 17.11 -2.18 3.71
C ASN A 126 16.05 -2.90 4.57
N TYR A 127 15.61 -4.08 4.14
CA TYR A 127 14.57 -4.87 4.80
C TYR A 127 14.95 -6.36 4.90
N PRO A 128 16.10 -6.69 5.51
CA PRO A 128 16.55 -8.09 5.61
C PRO A 128 15.53 -9.00 6.32
N HIS A 129 14.78 -8.44 7.28
CA HIS A 129 13.72 -9.14 8.00
C HIS A 129 12.46 -9.45 7.14
N LEU A 130 12.30 -8.82 5.98
CA LEU A 130 11.23 -9.07 5.01
C LEU A 130 11.73 -9.84 3.77
N TYR A 131 13.02 -10.12 3.68
CA TYR A 131 13.63 -10.67 2.46
C TYR A 131 13.11 -12.08 2.13
N ASP A 132 12.91 -12.92 3.15
CA ASP A 132 12.33 -14.25 2.98
C ASP A 132 10.90 -14.17 2.45
N MET A 133 10.09 -13.24 2.98
CA MET A 133 8.74 -12.99 2.50
C MET A 133 8.76 -12.48 1.04
N TRP A 134 9.62 -11.51 0.74
CA TRP A 134 9.80 -10.93 -0.58
C TRP A 134 10.12 -11.97 -1.66
N THR A 135 11.07 -12.85 -1.36
CA THR A 135 11.51 -13.92 -2.27
C THR A 135 10.50 -15.05 -2.37
N SER A 136 9.66 -15.25 -1.36
CA SER A 136 8.59 -16.26 -1.36
C SER A 136 7.37 -15.89 -2.21
N TYR A 137 7.24 -14.65 -2.66
CA TYR A 137 6.06 -14.23 -3.42
C TYR A 137 6.00 -14.91 -4.79
N PRO A 138 4.93 -15.70 -5.08
CA PRO A 138 4.80 -16.38 -6.36
C PRO A 138 4.50 -15.44 -7.53
N PHE A 139 3.95 -14.25 -7.27
CA PHE A 139 3.53 -13.32 -8.32
C PHE A 139 4.24 -11.97 -8.22
N ASN A 140 4.71 -11.46 -9.35
CA ASN A 140 5.36 -10.14 -9.42
C ASN A 140 4.46 -9.01 -8.92
N VAL A 141 3.14 -9.09 -9.10
CA VAL A 141 2.22 -8.07 -8.57
C VAL A 141 2.32 -7.94 -7.03
N GLN A 142 2.50 -9.05 -6.32
CA GLN A 142 2.68 -9.05 -4.87
C GLN A 142 4.01 -8.39 -4.47
N ARG A 143 5.07 -8.66 -5.23
CA ARG A 143 6.37 -7.99 -5.07
C ARG A 143 6.23 -6.49 -5.34
N VAL A 144 5.57 -6.08 -6.43
CA VAL A 144 5.33 -4.65 -6.73
C VAL A 144 4.58 -3.96 -5.58
N ASP A 145 3.53 -4.59 -5.07
CA ASP A 145 2.73 -4.03 -3.98
C ASP A 145 3.51 -3.89 -2.68
N ALA A 146 4.28 -4.90 -2.29
CA ALA A 146 5.15 -4.84 -1.13
C ALA A 146 6.26 -3.78 -1.30
N LEU A 147 6.88 -3.74 -2.49
CA LEU A 147 7.95 -2.79 -2.80
C LEU A 147 7.47 -1.34 -2.71
N ARG A 148 6.24 -1.04 -3.13
CA ARG A 148 5.65 0.30 -3.05
C ARG A 148 5.72 0.87 -1.63
N TYR A 149 5.33 0.08 -0.63
CA TYR A 149 5.36 0.52 0.76
C TYR A 149 6.79 0.66 1.30
N MET A 150 7.69 -0.26 0.93
CA MET A 150 9.10 -0.20 1.33
C MET A 150 9.79 1.06 0.75
N ILE A 151 9.58 1.35 -0.53
CA ILE A 151 10.10 2.57 -1.17
C ILE A 151 9.59 3.82 -0.47
N LEU A 152 8.27 3.92 -0.24
CA LEU A 152 7.68 5.10 0.38
C LEU A 152 8.16 5.30 1.82
N GLN A 153 8.32 4.21 2.56
CA GLN A 153 8.83 4.28 3.93
C GLN A 153 10.31 4.73 3.97
N LYS A 154 11.13 4.34 2.98
CA LYS A 154 12.54 4.73 2.92
C LYS A 154 12.77 6.13 2.34
N TYR A 155 12.12 6.44 1.22
CA TYR A 155 12.44 7.60 0.38
C TYR A 155 11.34 8.65 0.32
N GLY A 156 10.11 8.31 0.72
CA GLY A 156 8.92 9.11 0.46
C GLY A 156 8.63 9.19 -1.04
N GLY A 157 8.07 10.33 -1.47
CA GLY A 157 7.73 10.57 -2.87
C GLY A 157 6.43 9.91 -3.29
N ILE A 158 6.28 9.72 -4.59
CA ILE A 158 5.04 9.19 -5.19
C ILE A 158 5.38 7.94 -6.00
N PRO A 159 4.71 6.80 -5.76
CA PRO A 159 4.82 5.66 -6.64
C PRO A 159 3.92 5.89 -7.85
N SER A 160 4.47 5.76 -9.06
CA SER A 160 3.66 5.78 -10.27
C SER A 160 3.05 4.40 -10.47
N GLU A 161 1.74 4.30 -10.55
CA GLU A 161 1.10 3.04 -10.93
C GLU A 161 1.24 2.78 -12.44
N PRO A 162 1.48 1.53 -12.86
CA PRO A 162 1.26 1.15 -14.24
C PRO A 162 -0.22 1.36 -14.55
N LEU A 163 -0.54 2.22 -15.53
CA LEU A 163 -1.91 2.49 -15.95
C LEU A 163 -2.53 1.24 -16.57
N ALA A 164 -2.99 0.32 -15.73
CA ALA A 164 -3.82 -0.81 -16.09
C ALA A 164 -5.29 -0.36 -16.08
N ARG A 165 -5.76 -0.04 -17.28
CA ARG A 165 -7.14 0.14 -17.75
C ARG A 165 -8.25 -0.23 -16.73
N SER A 166 -8.91 0.76 -16.14
CA SER A 166 -10.38 0.84 -16.00
C SER A 166 -10.83 2.23 -15.49
N PRO A 167 -11.98 2.77 -15.98
CA PRO A 167 -12.54 4.00 -15.49
C PRO A 167 -13.23 3.74 -14.16
N ILE A 168 -12.53 3.96 -13.05
CA ILE A 168 -13.17 4.05 -11.75
C ILE A 168 -13.65 5.50 -11.60
N HIS A 169 -14.91 5.65 -11.23
CA HIS A 169 -15.63 6.91 -11.00
C HIS A 169 -14.90 7.91 -10.06
N PRO A 170 -15.30 9.19 -10.04
CA PRO A 170 -14.42 10.37 -9.89
C PRO A 170 -14.01 10.72 -8.44
N LEU A 171 -13.72 9.74 -7.58
CA LEU A 171 -13.31 9.99 -6.19
C LEU A 171 -11.81 9.79 -5.93
N THR A 172 -11.00 9.66 -6.99
CA THR A 172 -9.54 9.53 -6.89
C THR A 172 -8.84 10.43 -7.90
N THR A 173 -8.96 11.75 -7.71
CA THR A 173 -8.27 12.74 -8.58
C THR A 173 -6.77 12.86 -8.26
N THR A 174 -6.26 12.19 -7.22
CA THR A 174 -4.89 12.43 -6.75
C THR A 174 -3.79 11.59 -7.43
N ILE A 175 -4.09 10.57 -8.24
CA ILE A 175 -3.05 9.79 -8.97
C ILE A 175 -3.48 9.47 -10.42
N HIS A 176 -4.04 10.45 -11.13
CA HIS A 176 -4.43 10.28 -12.54
C HIS A 176 -3.66 11.15 -13.55
N ARG A 177 -2.55 11.77 -13.13
CA ARG A 177 -2.01 12.93 -13.87
C ARG A 177 -0.73 12.70 -14.67
N CYS A 178 -0.60 11.56 -15.34
CA CYS A 178 0.37 11.41 -16.45
C CYS A 178 -0.30 11.19 -17.82
N ARG A 179 -1.62 11.39 -17.89
CA ARG A 179 -2.34 11.62 -19.14
C ARG A 179 -3.05 12.97 -19.04
N SER A 180 -2.40 14.03 -19.51
CA SER A 180 -3.14 15.22 -19.92
C SER A 180 -4.14 14.79 -20.99
N ARG A 181 -5.43 15.04 -20.74
CA ARG A 181 -6.47 14.91 -21.76
C ARG A 181 -6.05 15.71 -22.99
N LEU A 182 -5.98 15.06 -24.14
CA LEU A 182 -6.50 15.67 -25.36
C LEU A 182 -8.02 15.61 -25.27
#